data_AF-A0A7W9EEG9-F1
#
_entry.id   AF-A0A7W9EEG9-F1
#
_cell.length_a   1.000
_cell.length_b   1.000
_cell.length_c   1.000
_cell.angle_alpha   90.00
_cell.angle_beta   90.00
_cell.angle_gamma   90.00
#
_symmetry.space_group_name_H-M   'P 1'
#
loop_
_entity.id
_entity.type
_entity.pdbx_description
1 polymer ?
#
loop_
_entity_poly.entity_id
_entity_poly.type
_entity_poly.pdbx_seq_one_letter_code
_entity_poly.pdbx_strand_id
1 'polypeptide(L)'
;MQSGSPPPAPLPSAAYCAAAFALTYDILKQKSGDPVMTQGFADDVAALRLIAIEKEGSEPAADAAIAVERTRLNADMAKRAPEDVIDLKPCYRVKALGRGGE
;
A
#
# COMPACT_ATOMS: atom_id res chain seq x y z
N MET A 1 -25.90 -29.20 2.40
CA MET A 1 -24.44 -28.96 2.44
C MET A 1 -24.23 -27.46 2.26
N GLN A 2 -23.98 -26.71 3.34
CA GLN A 2 -23.62 -25.31 3.22
C GLN A 2 -22.15 -25.24 2.81
N SER A 3 -21.89 -24.99 1.53
CA SER A 3 -20.60 -24.51 1.06
C SER A 3 -20.44 -23.08 1.57
N GLY A 4 -20.03 -22.93 2.83
CA GLY A 4 -19.59 -21.64 3.34
C GLY A 4 -18.28 -21.31 2.65
N SER A 5 -18.29 -20.38 1.69
CA SER A 5 -17.06 -19.76 1.22
C SER A 5 -16.29 -19.27 2.44
N PRO A 6 -14.97 -19.55 2.56
CA PRO A 6 -14.19 -18.97 3.63
C PRO A 6 -14.39 -17.45 3.62
N PRO A 7 -14.46 -16.80 4.80
CA PRO A 7 -14.58 -15.36 4.85
C PRO A 7 -13.47 -14.74 3.99
N PRO A 8 -13.76 -13.68 3.22
CA PRO A 8 -12.75 -13.03 2.42
C PRO A 8 -11.58 -12.64 3.32
N ALA A 9 -10.36 -12.84 2.84
CA ALA A 9 -9.16 -12.44 3.57
C ALA A 9 -9.29 -10.96 4.01
N PRO A 10 -8.83 -10.61 5.23
CA PRO A 10 -8.90 -9.24 5.70
C PRO A 10 -8.15 -8.34 4.73
N LEU A 11 -8.68 -7.13 4.54
CA LEU A 11 -7.99 -6.12 3.75
C LEU A 11 -6.68 -5.73 4.45
N PRO A 12 -5.65 -5.34 3.69
CA PRO A 12 -4.48 -4.73 4.28
C PRO A 12 -4.81 -3.33 4.80
N SER A 13 -4.02 -2.84 5.76
CA SER A 13 -4.17 -1.49 6.29
C SER A 13 -3.82 -0.41 5.25
N ALA A 14 -4.37 0.78 5.44
CA ALA A 14 -4.01 1.95 4.62
C ALA A 14 -2.51 2.30 4.69
N ALA A 15 -1.87 2.09 5.86
CA ALA A 15 -0.43 2.30 6.04
C ALA A 15 0.41 1.33 5.20
N TYR A 16 0.04 0.04 5.19
CA TYR A 16 0.66 -0.96 4.33
C TYR A 16 0.54 -0.58 2.85
N CYS A 17 -0.66 -0.16 2.45
CA CYS A 17 -0.92 0.19 1.07
C CYS A 17 -0.15 1.44 0.61
N ALA A 18 -0.12 2.50 1.43
CA ALA A 18 0.70 3.67 1.12
C ALA A 18 2.19 3.29 0.99
N ALA A 19 2.70 2.42 1.85
CA ALA A 19 4.07 1.93 1.78
C ALA A 19 4.35 1.12 0.49
N ALA A 20 3.42 0.23 0.10
CA ALA A 20 3.54 -0.59 -1.10
C ALA A 20 3.55 0.24 -2.40
N PHE A 21 2.67 1.24 -2.51
CA PHE A 21 2.67 2.16 -3.66
C PHE A 21 3.92 3.03 -3.69
N ALA A 22 4.38 3.55 -2.54
CA ALA A 22 5.60 4.35 -2.46
C ALA A 22 6.83 3.55 -2.92
N LEU A 23 6.92 2.27 -2.53
CA LEU A 23 7.99 1.40 -2.97
C LEU A 23 7.94 1.12 -4.47
N THR A 24 6.74 0.86 -4.99
CA THR A 24 6.53 0.64 -6.43
C THR A 24 6.90 1.88 -7.24
N TYR A 25 6.54 3.07 -6.75
CA TYR A 25 6.97 4.34 -7.31
C TYR A 25 8.49 4.46 -7.36
N ASP A 26 9.21 4.18 -6.27
CA ASP A 26 10.68 4.27 -6.25
C ASP A 26 11.33 3.31 -7.27
N ILE A 27 10.83 2.07 -7.36
CA ILE A 27 11.33 1.06 -8.31
C ILE A 27 11.08 1.54 -9.74
N LEU A 28 9.87 2.01 -10.06
CA LEU A 28 9.52 2.48 -11.40
C LEU A 28 10.28 3.75 -11.78
N LYS A 29 10.47 4.68 -10.83
CA LYS A 29 11.27 5.89 -11.05
C LYS A 29 12.71 5.55 -11.41
N GLN A 30 13.30 4.53 -10.80
CA GLN A 30 14.65 4.05 -11.12
C GLN A 30 14.74 3.31 -12.47
N LYS A 31 13.69 2.56 -12.85
CA LYS A 31 13.70 1.73 -14.08
C LYS A 31 13.21 2.44 -15.33
N SER A 32 12.15 3.23 -15.22
CA SER A 32 11.47 3.85 -16.37
C SER A 32 11.91 5.30 -16.61
N GLY A 33 12.23 6.05 -15.55
CA GLY A 33 12.53 7.48 -15.63
C GLY A 33 11.38 8.38 -16.12
N ASP A 34 10.20 7.83 -16.44
CA ASP A 34 9.04 8.57 -16.94
C ASP A 34 8.24 9.20 -15.77
N PRO A 35 8.20 10.53 -15.66
CA PRO A 35 7.49 11.21 -14.58
C PRO A 35 5.97 11.08 -14.68
N VAL A 36 5.40 10.89 -15.88
CA VAL A 36 3.95 10.79 -16.08
C VAL A 36 3.44 9.43 -15.62
N MET A 37 4.18 8.35 -15.92
CA MET A 37 3.83 7.00 -15.47
C MET A 37 3.95 6.82 -13.95
N THR A 38 4.81 7.60 -13.30
CA THR A 38 5.08 7.48 -11.87
C THR A 38 4.20 8.41 -11.01
N GLN A 39 3.64 9.48 -11.59
CA GLN A 39 2.78 10.43 -10.86
C GLN A 39 1.53 9.77 -10.26
N GLY A 40 0.88 8.84 -10.98
CA GLY A 40 -0.31 8.17 -10.47
C GLY A 40 -0.06 7.41 -9.15
N PHE A 41 1.13 6.81 -8.99
CA PHE A 41 1.52 6.18 -7.73
C PHE A 41 1.74 7.20 -6.62
N ALA A 42 2.30 8.36 -6.91
CA ALA A 42 2.46 9.42 -5.91
C ALA A 42 1.09 9.94 -5.41
N ASP A 43 0.13 10.09 -6.32
CA ASP A 43 -1.25 10.47 -5.97
C ASP A 43 -1.94 9.39 -5.12
N ASP A 44 -1.72 8.11 -5.45
CA ASP A 44 -2.21 6.97 -4.67
C ASP A 44 -1.62 6.92 -3.26
N VAL A 45 -0.31 7.17 -3.11
CA VAL A 45 0.35 7.27 -1.80
C VAL A 45 -0.27 8.39 -0.97
N ALA A 46 -0.50 9.57 -1.57
CA ALA A 46 -1.12 10.68 -0.87
C ALA A 46 -2.55 10.37 -0.42
N ALA A 47 -3.36 9.73 -1.28
CA ALA A 47 -4.72 9.33 -0.95
C ALA A 47 -4.76 8.30 0.20
N LEU A 48 -3.90 7.29 0.16
CA LEU A 48 -3.81 6.26 1.20
C LEU A 48 -3.25 6.81 2.52
N ARG A 49 -2.31 7.77 2.46
CA ARG A 49 -1.83 8.48 3.64
C ARG A 49 -2.97 9.23 4.34
N LEU A 50 -3.86 9.89 3.61
CA LEU A 50 -5.02 10.57 4.20
C LEU A 50 -5.97 9.59 4.92
N ILE A 51 -6.12 8.36 4.40
CA ILE A 51 -6.91 7.32 5.06
C ILE A 51 -6.18 6.85 6.34
N ALA A 52 -4.87 6.64 6.28
CA ALA A 52 -4.07 6.28 7.44
C ALA A 52 -4.15 7.36 8.55
N ILE A 53 -4.10 8.64 8.19
CA ILE A 53 -4.25 9.76 9.15
C ILE A 53 -5.56 9.68 9.92
N GLU A 54 -6.67 9.36 9.24
CA GLU A 54 -7.96 9.23 9.89
C GLU A 54 -7.98 8.04 10.88
N LYS A 55 -7.34 6.93 10.51
CA LYS A 55 -7.28 5.72 11.35
C LYS A 55 -6.36 5.88 12.55
N GLU A 56 -5.19 6.48 12.34
CA GLU A 56 -4.17 6.70 13.39
C GLU A 56 -4.44 7.96 14.22
N GLY A 57 -5.39 8.80 13.79
CA GLY A 57 -5.81 10.02 14.47
C GLY A 57 -4.86 11.22 14.32
N SER A 58 -3.71 11.06 13.65
CA SER A 58 -2.78 12.17 13.38
C SER A 58 -1.81 11.89 12.24
N GLU A 59 -1.28 12.96 11.63
CA GLU A 59 -0.23 12.86 10.61
C GLU A 59 1.05 12.16 11.10
N PRO A 60 1.63 12.50 12.26
CA PRO A 60 2.86 11.85 12.71
C PRO A 60 2.68 10.35 12.96
N ALA A 61 1.51 9.94 13.48
CA ALA A 61 1.22 8.53 13.73
C ALA A 61 1.07 7.74 12.43
N ALA A 62 0.35 8.30 11.45
CA ALA A 62 0.22 7.70 10.13
C ALA A 62 1.57 7.58 9.40
N ASP A 63 2.39 8.63 9.42
CA ASP A 63 3.73 8.59 8.82
C ASP A 63 4.63 7.54 9.48
N ALA A 64 4.57 7.42 10.82
CA ALA A 64 5.29 6.38 11.54
C ALA A 64 4.82 4.96 11.14
N ALA A 65 3.51 4.73 11.05
CA ALA A 65 2.95 3.46 10.61
C ALA A 65 3.36 3.10 9.17
N ILE A 66 3.31 4.07 8.25
CA ILE A 66 3.76 3.89 6.86
C ILE A 66 5.25 3.56 6.80
N ALA A 67 6.08 4.23 7.61
CA ALA A 67 7.52 3.96 7.65
C ALA A 67 7.84 2.55 8.17
N VAL A 68 7.10 2.07 9.18
CA VAL A 68 7.22 0.69 9.69
C VAL A 68 6.87 -0.32 8.59
N GLU A 69 5.74 -0.16 7.92
CA GLU A 69 5.34 -1.08 6.84
C GLU A 69 6.32 -1.02 5.65
N ARG A 70 6.83 0.16 5.31
CA ARG A 70 7.85 0.30 4.26
C ARG A 70 9.13 -0.42 4.61
N THR A 71 9.55 -0.37 5.87
CA THR A 71 10.72 -1.12 6.34
C THR A 71 10.49 -2.62 6.24
N ARG A 72 9.30 -3.09 6.66
CA ARG A 72 8.89 -4.49 6.57
C ARG A 72 8.88 -4.99 5.12
N LEU A 73 8.29 -4.23 4.20
CA LEU A 73 8.22 -4.54 2.78
C LEU A 73 9.59 -4.59 2.13
N ASN A 74 10.49 -3.64 2.44
CA ASN A 74 11.87 -3.69 1.94
C ASN A 74 12.60 -4.96 2.41
N ALA A 75 12.46 -5.32 3.69
CA ALA A 75 13.07 -6.53 4.23
C ALA A 75 12.49 -7.82 3.63
N ASP A 76 11.21 -7.82 3.30
CA ASP A 76 10.53 -8.93 2.62
C ASP A 76 10.98 -9.04 1.15
N MET A 77 11.06 -7.93 0.42
CA MET A 77 11.58 -7.91 -0.95
C MET A 77 13.04 -8.33 -1.05
N ALA A 78 13.88 -8.00 -0.07
CA ALA A 78 15.26 -8.45 -0.03
C ALA A 78 15.40 -9.98 0.12
N LYS A 79 14.35 -10.68 0.58
CA LYS A 79 14.33 -12.14 0.75
C LYS A 79 13.70 -12.87 -0.43
N ARG A 80 13.00 -12.15 -1.31
CA ARG A 80 12.24 -12.72 -2.43
C ARG A 80 13.06 -12.74 -3.71
N ALA A 81 12.64 -13.57 -4.66
CA ALA A 81 13.22 -13.57 -5.99
C ALA A 81 12.90 -12.22 -6.68
N PRO A 82 13.77 -11.69 -7.56
CA PRO A 82 13.59 -10.39 -8.20
C PRO A 82 12.34 -10.27 -9.08
N GLU A 83 11.65 -11.38 -9.33
CA GLU A 83 10.39 -11.48 -10.07
C GLU A 83 9.13 -11.36 -9.19
N ASP A 84 9.25 -11.40 -7.86
CA ASP A 84 8.11 -11.24 -6.95
C ASP A 84 7.69 -9.77 -6.88
N VAL A 85 6.52 -9.48 -7.48
CA VAL A 85 5.86 -8.17 -7.42
C VAL A 85 4.85 -8.13 -6.28
N ILE A 86 4.77 -7.00 -5.60
CA ILE A 86 3.71 -6.73 -4.61
C ILE A 86 2.37 -6.68 -5.35
N ASP A 87 1.41 -7.52 -4.97
CA ASP A 87 0.05 -7.44 -5.50
C ASP A 87 -0.67 -6.22 -4.90
N LEU A 88 -0.88 -5.19 -5.73
CA LEU A 88 -1.53 -3.95 -5.33
C LEU A 88 -3.06 -4.01 -5.41
N LYS A 89 -3.66 -5.08 -5.98
CA LYS A 89 -5.13 -5.20 -6.11
C LYS A 89 -5.86 -5.02 -4.77
N PRO A 90 -5.42 -5.61 -3.64
CA PRO A 90 -6.07 -5.40 -2.35
C PRO A 90 -6.02 -3.92 -1.92
N CYS A 91 -4.95 -3.22 -2.25
CA CYS A 91 -4.77 -1.82 -1.88
C CYS A 91 -5.62 -0.84 -2.67
N TYR A 92 -5.93 -1.16 -3.94
CA TYR A 92 -6.95 -0.43 -4.68
C TYR A 92 -8.34 -0.56 -4.05
N ARG A 93 -8.66 -1.72 -3.41
CA ARG A 93 -9.93 -1.87 -2.66
C ARG A 93 -9.95 -0.99 -1.42
N VAL A 94 -8.87 -0.95 -0.66
CA VAL A 94 -8.73 -0.06 0.52
C VAL A 94 -8.93 1.41 0.12
N LYS A 95 -8.25 1.85 -0.95
CA LYS A 95 -8.42 3.20 -1.50
C LYS A 95 -9.88 3.48 -1.89
N ALA A 96 -10.55 2.52 -2.53
CA ALA A 96 -11.94 2.67 -2.99
C ALA A 96 -12.96 2.72 -1.85
N LEU A 97 -12.73 1.98 -0.77
CA LEU A 97 -13.55 2.06 0.44
C LEU A 97 -13.30 3.35 1.23
N GLY A 98 -12.14 3.98 1.01
CA GLY A 98 -11.80 5.29 1.51
C GLY A 98 -11.54 5.30 3.02
N ARG A 99 -11.80 6.45 3.60
CA ARG A 99 -11.49 6.84 4.99
C ARG A 99 -12.05 5.88 6.07
N GLY A 100 -13.22 5.29 5.83
CA GLY A 100 -13.85 4.29 6.70
C GLY A 100 -13.63 2.83 6.31
N GLY A 101 -12.74 2.56 5.35
CA GLY A 101 -12.81 1.38 4.50
C GLY A 101 -12.21 0.07 5.00
N GLU A 102 -12.57 -0.38 6.21
CA GLU A 102 -12.42 -1.76 6.69
C GLU A 102 -13.55 -2.11 7.66
#